data_AF-A0A1U8CSI8-F1
#
_entry.id   AF-A0A1U8CSI8-F1
#
_cell.length_a   1.000
_cell.length_b   1.000
_cell.length_c   1.000
_cell.angle_alpha   90.00
_cell.angle_beta   90.00
_cell.angle_gamma   90.00
#
_symmetry.space_group_name_H-M   'P 1'
#
loop_
_entity.id
_entity.type
_entity.pdbx_description
1 polymer ?
#
loop_
_entity_poly.entity_id
_entity_poly.type
_entity_poly.pdbx_seq_one_letter_code
_entity_poly.pdbx_strand_id
1 'polypeptide(L)'
;MASLLLQLAGLVVALAAAALILVSVIAFITATKMPPHHRHEEEKFFLNAKGQKETLPSIWDSPTKQLSVVVPSYNEEKRLPVMMDEALNYLEERQKQDPKFTFEVVVVDDGSQDQTSKVALKYSQKYGSDKVRVVTLVRNRGKGGAVRMGVFSSRGETILMADADGATKFPDVEKLEKGLSALQPWPVSKRTH
;
A
#
# COMPACT_ATOMS: atom_id res chain seq x y z
N MET A 1 9.73 59.13 19.05
CA MET A 1 10.05 58.21 17.93
C MET A 1 10.43 56.80 18.38
N ALA A 2 11.38 56.62 19.33
CA ALA A 2 11.80 55.29 19.78
C ALA A 2 10.68 54.40 20.38
N SER A 3 9.77 54.98 21.18
CA SER A 3 8.63 54.25 21.78
C SER A 3 7.66 53.69 20.73
N LEU A 4 7.38 54.46 19.67
CA LEU A 4 6.50 54.05 18.57
C LEU A 4 7.12 52.90 17.75
N LEU A 5 8.43 52.95 17.49
CA LEU A 5 9.16 51.89 16.80
C LEU A 5 9.16 50.57 17.59
N LEU A 6 9.30 50.64 18.91
CA LEU A 6 9.27 49.46 19.79
C LEU A 6 7.87 48.82 19.83
N GLN A 7 6.82 49.64 19.89
CA GLN A 7 5.43 49.17 19.81
C GLN A 7 5.11 48.51 18.47
N LEU A 8 5.57 49.10 17.35
CA LEU A 8 5.42 48.52 16.02
C LEU A 8 6.16 47.19 15.88
N ALA A 9 7.38 47.09 16.38
CA ALA A 9 8.14 45.83 16.38
C ALA A 9 7.44 44.74 17.21
N GLY A 10 6.92 45.09 18.39
CA GLY A 10 6.15 44.17 19.23
C GLY A 10 4.88 43.66 18.54
N LEU A 11 4.16 44.54 17.83
CA LEU A 11 2.97 44.16 17.05
C LEU A 11 3.32 43.19 15.92
N VAL A 12 4.41 43.45 15.18
CA VAL A 12 4.86 42.56 14.10
C VAL A 12 5.23 41.17 14.63
N VAL A 13 5.94 41.10 15.76
CA VAL A 13 6.29 39.81 16.40
C VAL A 13 5.04 39.07 16.86
N ALA A 14 4.08 39.77 17.49
CA ALA A 14 2.82 39.17 17.93
C ALA A 14 2.00 38.63 16.76
N LEU A 15 1.92 39.37 15.65
CA LEU A 15 1.22 38.93 14.43
C LEU A 15 1.92 37.72 13.79
N ALA A 16 3.25 37.70 13.74
CA ALA A 16 4.00 36.56 13.22
C ALA A 16 3.80 35.30 14.08
N ALA A 17 3.82 35.44 15.41
CA ALA A 17 3.54 34.34 16.33
C ALA A 17 2.11 33.81 16.18
N ALA A 18 1.12 34.70 16.08
CA ALA A 18 -0.27 34.33 15.86
C ALA A 18 -0.47 33.60 14.52
N ALA A 19 0.19 34.07 13.45
CA ALA A 19 0.17 33.40 12.15
C ALA A 19 0.80 32.00 12.23
N LEU A 20 1.92 31.85 12.94
CA LEU A 20 2.59 30.55 13.11
C LEU A 20 1.73 29.57 13.92
N ILE A 21 1.06 30.04 14.98
CA ILE A 21 0.10 29.24 15.76
C ILE A 21 -1.07 28.82 14.85
N LEU A 22 -1.63 29.75 14.08
CA LEU A 22 -2.74 29.46 13.17
C LEU A 22 -2.35 28.40 12.13
N VAL A 23 -1.18 28.54 11.49
CA VAL A 23 -0.65 27.54 10.54
C VAL A 23 -0.45 26.19 11.22
N SER A 24 0.09 26.17 12.44
CA SER A 24 0.30 24.94 13.21
C SER A 24 -1.01 24.24 13.58
N VAL A 25 -2.03 25.01 13.96
CA VAL A 25 -3.38 24.48 14.27
C VAL A 25 -4.05 23.93 13.01
N ILE A 26 -3.97 24.64 11.88
CA ILE A 26 -4.48 24.15 10.60
C ILE A 26 -3.75 22.86 10.19
N ALA A 27 -2.43 22.83 10.27
CA ALA A 27 -1.63 21.63 10.01
C ALA A 27 -2.03 20.47 10.93
N PHE A 28 -2.23 20.72 12.23
CA PHE A 28 -2.67 19.71 13.19
C PHE A 28 -4.08 19.17 12.88
N ILE A 29 -5.05 20.04 12.59
CA ILE A 29 -6.43 19.64 12.27
C ILE A 29 -6.48 18.85 10.95
N THR A 30 -5.72 19.28 9.94
CA THR A 30 -5.66 18.59 8.65
C THR A 30 -4.90 17.26 8.72
N ALA A 31 -3.85 17.17 9.54
CA ALA A 31 -3.10 15.95 9.75
C ALA A 31 -3.87 14.90 10.58
N THR A 32 -4.70 15.32 11.52
CA THR A 32 -5.49 14.41 12.38
C THR A 32 -6.72 13.84 11.67
N LYS A 33 -7.27 14.54 10.68
CA LYS A 33 -8.35 14.03 9.85
C LYS A 33 -7.79 13.13 8.74
N MET A 34 -7.74 11.82 9.00
CA MET A 34 -7.55 10.85 7.93
C MET A 34 -8.62 11.07 6.84
N PRO A 35 -8.25 11.18 5.56
CA PRO A 35 -9.21 11.30 4.48
C PRO A 35 -10.20 10.14 4.55
N PRO A 36 -11.52 10.42 4.45
CA PRO A 36 -12.53 9.36 4.48
C PRO A 36 -12.23 8.36 3.37
N HIS A 37 -12.24 7.08 3.72
CA HIS A 37 -12.02 5.99 2.78
C HIS A 37 -13.28 5.80 1.94
N HIS A 38 -13.36 6.49 0.80
CA HIS A 38 -14.46 6.30 -0.13
C HIS A 38 -14.13 5.14 -1.08
N ARG A 39 -14.69 3.97 -0.79
CA ARG A 39 -14.60 2.79 -1.67
C ARG A 39 -15.79 2.81 -2.62
N HIS A 40 -15.53 2.82 -3.92
CA HIS A 40 -16.60 2.68 -4.91
C HIS A 40 -17.16 1.24 -4.87
N GLU A 41 -18.41 1.04 -5.29
CA GLU A 41 -19.03 -0.31 -5.29
C GLU A 41 -18.27 -1.27 -6.21
N GLU A 42 -17.74 -0.77 -7.31
CA GLU A 42 -16.90 -1.51 -8.25
C GLU A 42 -15.59 -1.99 -7.61
N GLU A 43 -15.05 -1.22 -6.66
CA GLU A 43 -13.79 -1.52 -5.96
C GLU A 43 -13.98 -2.54 -4.83
N LYS A 44 -15.19 -3.06 -4.61
CA LYS A 44 -15.44 -4.19 -3.70
C LYS A 44 -15.16 -5.54 -4.37
N PHE A 45 -14.96 -5.54 -5.69
CA PHE A 45 -14.75 -6.75 -6.48
C PHE A 45 -13.42 -6.70 -7.21
N PHE A 46 -12.93 -7.87 -7.62
CA PHE A 46 -11.83 -8.02 -8.55
C PHE A 46 -12.21 -9.01 -9.67
N LEU A 47 -11.47 -8.96 -10.77
CA LEU A 47 -11.60 -9.95 -11.84
C LEU A 47 -10.67 -11.13 -11.56
N ASN A 48 -11.23 -12.32 -11.44
CA ASN A 48 -10.47 -13.54 -11.31
C ASN A 48 -9.79 -13.93 -12.64
N ALA A 49 -9.02 -15.01 -12.62
CA ALA A 49 -8.27 -15.55 -13.76
C ALA A 49 -9.19 -15.93 -14.94
N LYS A 50 -10.47 -16.18 -14.68
CA LYS A 50 -11.49 -16.47 -15.69
C LYS A 50 -12.24 -15.23 -16.17
N GLY A 51 -11.88 -14.04 -15.69
CA GLY A 51 -12.57 -12.79 -15.98
C GLY A 51 -13.91 -12.61 -15.25
N GLN A 52 -14.18 -13.41 -14.21
CA GLN A 52 -15.40 -13.33 -13.41
C GLN A 52 -15.18 -12.40 -12.22
N LYS A 53 -16.23 -11.68 -11.81
CA LYS A 53 -16.18 -10.81 -10.63
C LYS A 53 -16.26 -11.64 -9.35
N GLU A 54 -15.31 -11.44 -8.45
CA GLU A 54 -15.27 -12.02 -7.11
C GLU A 54 -15.12 -10.91 -6.06
N THR A 55 -15.63 -11.14 -4.85
CA THR A 55 -15.52 -10.17 -3.75
C THR A 55 -14.09 -10.12 -3.23
N LEU A 56 -13.61 -8.91 -2.93
CA LEU A 56 -12.31 -8.74 -2.30
C LEU A 56 -12.34 -9.22 -0.85
N PRO A 57 -11.29 -9.92 -0.39
CA PRO A 57 -11.16 -10.28 1.02
C PRO A 57 -10.88 -9.02 1.85
N SER A 58 -10.94 -9.18 3.17
CA SER A 58 -10.68 -8.12 4.13
C SER A 58 -9.46 -8.46 4.98
N ILE A 59 -8.65 -7.44 5.31
CA ILE A 59 -7.56 -7.57 6.29
C ILE A 59 -8.05 -7.99 7.69
N TRP A 60 -9.35 -7.86 7.95
CA TRP A 60 -9.98 -8.25 9.21
C TRP A 60 -10.41 -9.72 9.24
N ASP A 61 -10.34 -10.42 8.10
CA ASP A 61 -10.60 -11.85 8.03
C ASP A 61 -9.43 -12.64 8.65
N SER A 62 -9.67 -13.90 9.02
CA SER A 62 -8.55 -14.77 9.43
C SER A 62 -7.58 -14.96 8.26
N PRO A 63 -6.26 -14.83 8.50
CA PRO A 63 -5.28 -14.93 7.42
C PRO A 63 -5.31 -16.32 6.79
N THR A 64 -5.23 -16.37 5.47
CA THR A 64 -5.18 -17.61 4.67
C THR A 64 -3.87 -17.75 3.89
N LYS A 65 -3.00 -16.74 3.97
CA LYS A 65 -1.64 -16.72 3.42
C LYS A 65 -0.67 -16.33 4.52
N GLN A 66 0.60 -16.73 4.40
CA GLN A 66 1.66 -16.20 5.26
C GLN A 66 2.08 -14.79 4.82
N LEU A 67 2.19 -14.56 3.51
CA LEU A 67 2.66 -13.29 2.95
C LEU A 67 1.70 -12.75 1.87
N SER A 68 1.29 -11.49 2.00
CA SER A 68 0.72 -10.72 0.89
C SER A 68 1.71 -9.68 0.41
N VAL A 69 2.04 -9.70 -0.88
CA VAL A 69 2.87 -8.66 -1.52
C VAL A 69 1.95 -7.68 -2.24
N VAL A 70 1.85 -6.47 -1.73
CA VAL A 70 1.07 -5.38 -2.33
C VAL A 70 1.94 -4.58 -3.29
N VAL A 71 1.51 -4.51 -4.54
CA VAL A 71 2.20 -3.80 -5.62
C VAL A 71 1.29 -2.68 -6.11
N PRO A 72 1.47 -1.42 -5.66
CA PRO A 72 0.79 -0.28 -6.26
C PRO A 72 1.35 0.00 -7.65
N SER A 73 0.48 0.18 -8.64
CA SER A 73 0.85 0.38 -10.04
C SER A 73 0.05 1.52 -10.66
N TYR A 74 0.72 2.42 -11.37
CA TYR A 74 0.08 3.45 -12.19
C TYR A 74 0.92 3.70 -13.45
N ASN A 75 0.37 3.37 -14.62
CA ASN A 75 1.06 3.44 -15.90
C ASN A 75 2.39 2.67 -15.94
N GLU A 76 2.34 1.41 -15.50
CA GLU A 76 3.48 0.51 -15.32
C GLU A 76 3.55 -0.62 -16.34
N GLU A 77 2.87 -0.54 -17.49
CA GLU A 77 2.75 -1.66 -18.45
C GLU A 77 4.10 -2.27 -18.87
N LYS A 78 5.18 -1.48 -18.85
CA LYS A 78 6.54 -1.88 -19.25
C LYS A 78 7.40 -2.38 -18.09
N ARG A 79 7.24 -1.83 -16.88
CA ARG A 79 8.08 -2.16 -15.71
C ARG A 79 7.50 -3.29 -14.88
N LEU A 80 6.17 -3.33 -14.77
CA LEU A 80 5.45 -4.35 -14.00
C LEU A 80 5.86 -5.80 -14.37
N PRO A 81 6.00 -6.20 -15.65
CA PRO A 81 6.39 -7.56 -15.98
C PRO A 81 7.70 -8.02 -15.35
N VAL A 82 8.73 -7.16 -15.38
CA VAL A 82 10.07 -7.50 -14.87
C VAL A 82 10.01 -7.76 -13.37
N MET A 83 9.32 -6.89 -12.63
CA MET A 83 9.15 -7.06 -11.19
C MET A 83 8.29 -8.29 -10.87
N MET A 84 7.17 -8.50 -11.58
CA MET A 84 6.30 -9.65 -11.37
C MET A 84 7.00 -10.98 -11.64
N ASP A 85 7.82 -11.05 -12.68
CA ASP A 85 8.63 -12.24 -13.00
C ASP A 85 9.64 -12.52 -11.89
N GLU A 86 10.37 -11.51 -11.41
CA GLU A 86 11.31 -11.67 -10.28
C GLU A 86 10.58 -12.13 -9.00
N ALA A 87 9.50 -11.44 -8.64
CA ALA A 87 8.70 -11.71 -7.45
C ALA A 87 8.17 -13.14 -7.44
N LEU A 88 7.50 -13.53 -8.52
CA LEU A 88 6.86 -14.84 -8.62
C LEU A 88 7.88 -15.97 -8.68
N ASN A 89 8.99 -15.79 -9.39
CA ASN A 89 10.07 -16.78 -9.42
C ASN A 89 10.61 -17.03 -8.00
N TYR A 90 10.90 -15.98 -7.25
CA TYR A 90 11.39 -16.10 -5.87
C TYR A 90 10.35 -16.74 -4.94
N LEU A 91 9.10 -16.26 -4.98
CA LEU A 91 8.05 -16.73 -4.08
C LEU A 91 7.64 -18.19 -4.36
N GLU A 92 7.59 -18.60 -5.63
CA GLU A 92 7.34 -20.00 -5.99
C GLU A 92 8.50 -20.90 -5.58
N GLU A 93 9.75 -20.46 -5.74
CA GLU A 93 10.91 -21.24 -5.29
C GLU A 93 10.91 -21.42 -3.78
N ARG A 94 10.62 -20.35 -3.02
CA ARG A 94 10.45 -20.42 -1.56
C ARG A 94 9.33 -21.37 -1.16
N GLN A 95 8.18 -21.32 -1.84
CA GLN A 95 7.06 -22.23 -1.59
C GLN A 95 7.41 -23.70 -1.89
N LYS A 96 8.25 -23.98 -2.89
CA LYS A 96 8.73 -25.35 -3.16
C LYS A 96 9.63 -25.87 -2.03
N GLN A 97 10.47 -24.98 -1.47
CA GLN A 97 11.39 -25.32 -0.38
C GLN A 97 10.67 -25.48 0.96
N ASP A 98 9.63 -24.68 1.21
CA ASP A 98 8.75 -24.79 2.37
C ASP A 98 7.28 -24.84 1.95
N PRO A 99 6.65 -26.03 1.90
CA PRO A 99 5.24 -26.18 1.53
C PRO A 99 4.25 -25.47 2.46
N LYS A 100 4.67 -25.11 3.69
CA LYS A 100 3.82 -24.31 4.59
C LYS A 100 3.77 -22.86 4.15
N PHE A 101 4.84 -22.36 3.51
CA PHE A 101 4.91 -21.00 3.00
C PHE A 101 3.88 -20.80 1.88
N THR A 102 2.92 -19.92 2.15
CA THR A 102 1.87 -19.54 1.21
C THR A 102 1.90 -18.04 1.01
N PHE A 103 1.71 -17.62 -0.24
CA PHE A 103 1.78 -16.21 -0.60
C PHE A 103 0.66 -15.81 -1.55
N GLU A 104 0.49 -14.50 -1.69
CA GLU A 104 -0.20 -13.88 -2.81
C GLU A 104 0.51 -12.57 -3.21
N VAL A 105 0.34 -12.18 -4.47
CA VAL A 105 0.72 -10.88 -4.99
C VAL A 105 -0.55 -10.13 -5.37
N VAL A 106 -0.77 -8.97 -4.76
CA VAL A 106 -1.91 -8.09 -4.99
C VAL A 106 -1.42 -6.89 -5.78
N VAL A 107 -1.62 -6.91 -7.09
CA VAL A 107 -1.37 -5.76 -7.96
C VAL A 107 -2.55 -4.81 -7.85
N VAL A 108 -2.30 -3.57 -7.46
CA VAL A 108 -3.31 -2.52 -7.35
C VAL A 108 -3.09 -1.51 -8.45
N ASP A 109 -3.90 -1.58 -9.50
CA ASP A 109 -3.91 -0.58 -10.57
C ASP A 109 -4.67 0.67 -10.10
N ASP A 110 -3.94 1.76 -9.87
CA ASP A 110 -4.42 3.06 -9.41
C ASP A 110 -5.03 3.89 -10.56
N GLY A 111 -5.93 3.28 -11.33
CA GLY A 111 -6.63 3.92 -12.44
C GLY A 111 -5.71 4.31 -13.60
N SER A 112 -4.81 3.41 -14.02
CA SER A 112 -3.91 3.60 -15.16
C SER A 112 -4.66 3.91 -16.45
N GLN A 113 -4.00 4.63 -17.34
CA GLN A 113 -4.49 4.98 -18.69
C GLN A 113 -3.85 4.12 -19.79
N ASP A 114 -2.88 3.27 -19.43
CA ASP A 114 -2.17 2.34 -20.31
C ASP A 114 -2.67 0.89 -20.13
N GLN A 115 -1.89 -0.10 -20.56
CA GLN A 115 -2.27 -1.51 -20.46
C GLN A 115 -1.90 -2.17 -19.12
N THR A 116 -1.60 -1.43 -18.05
CA THR A 116 -1.16 -1.97 -16.74
C THR A 116 -2.09 -3.06 -16.21
N SER A 117 -3.39 -2.80 -16.06
CA SER A 117 -4.38 -3.80 -15.64
C SER A 117 -4.37 -5.05 -16.52
N LYS A 118 -4.26 -4.88 -17.85
CA LYS A 118 -4.27 -6.00 -18.80
C LYS A 118 -3.01 -6.84 -18.67
N VAL A 119 -1.86 -6.22 -18.45
CA VAL A 119 -0.59 -6.90 -18.17
C VAL A 119 -0.69 -7.69 -16.87
N ALA A 120 -1.14 -7.06 -15.78
CA ALA A 120 -1.33 -7.72 -14.49
C ALA A 120 -2.29 -8.92 -14.56
N LEU A 121 -3.38 -8.78 -15.32
CA LEU A 121 -4.38 -9.84 -15.47
C LEU A 121 -3.81 -11.09 -16.16
N LYS A 122 -2.83 -10.95 -17.06
CA LYS A 122 -2.13 -12.09 -17.66
C LYS A 122 -1.39 -12.92 -16.61
N TYR A 123 -0.84 -12.28 -15.57
CA TYR A 123 -0.23 -12.98 -14.45
C TYR A 123 -1.27 -13.71 -13.60
N SER A 124 -2.40 -13.07 -13.29
CA SER A 124 -3.54 -13.74 -12.64
C SER A 124 -4.03 -14.96 -13.43
N GLN A 125 -4.11 -14.85 -14.76
CA GLN A 125 -4.47 -15.96 -15.65
C GLN A 125 -3.45 -17.10 -15.63
N LYS A 126 -2.15 -16.77 -15.64
CA LYS A 126 -1.06 -17.74 -15.68
C LYS A 126 -0.87 -18.48 -14.35
N TYR A 127 -0.95 -17.77 -13.22
CA TYR A 127 -0.63 -18.30 -11.88
C TYR A 127 -1.88 -18.61 -11.03
N GLY A 128 -3.05 -18.20 -11.49
CA GLY A 128 -4.32 -18.31 -10.76
C GLY A 128 -4.55 -17.16 -9.78
N SER A 129 -5.82 -16.82 -9.56
CA SER A 129 -6.22 -15.70 -8.68
C SER A 129 -5.94 -15.92 -7.20
N ASP A 130 -5.61 -17.15 -6.82
CA ASP A 130 -5.16 -17.44 -5.48
C ASP A 130 -3.71 -16.97 -5.23
N LYS A 131 -2.86 -16.92 -6.27
CA LYS A 131 -1.48 -16.42 -6.18
C LYS A 131 -1.36 -14.98 -6.66
N VAL A 132 -2.10 -14.56 -7.68
CA VAL A 132 -2.00 -13.19 -8.23
C VAL A 132 -3.39 -12.58 -8.36
N ARG A 133 -3.64 -11.49 -7.63
CA ARG A 133 -4.89 -10.72 -7.68
C ARG A 133 -4.64 -9.34 -8.29
N VAL A 134 -5.57 -8.88 -9.11
CA VAL A 134 -5.54 -7.53 -9.69
C VAL A 134 -6.72 -6.73 -9.16
N VAL A 135 -6.43 -5.65 -8.44
CA VAL A 135 -7.43 -4.70 -7.93
C VAL A 135 -7.33 -3.44 -8.78
N THR A 136 -8.40 -3.10 -9.50
CA THR A 136 -8.44 -1.89 -10.33
C THR A 136 -9.27 -0.82 -9.65
N LEU A 137 -8.67 0.35 -9.41
CA LEU A 137 -9.36 1.49 -8.82
C LEU A 137 -10.06 2.31 -9.91
N VAL A 138 -11.22 2.89 -9.57
CA VAL A 138 -12.05 3.64 -10.53
C VAL A 138 -11.35 4.91 -11.01
N ARG A 139 -10.47 5.47 -10.18
CA ARG A 139 -9.67 6.66 -10.48
C ARG A 139 -8.35 6.60 -9.73
N ASN A 140 -7.37 7.33 -10.24
CA ASN A 140 -6.11 7.55 -9.55
C ASN A 140 -6.31 8.24 -8.18
N ARG A 141 -5.75 7.64 -7.13
CA ARG A 141 -5.75 8.13 -5.73
C ARG A 141 -4.35 8.36 -5.20
N GLY A 142 -3.34 8.19 -6.04
CA GLY A 142 -1.93 8.20 -5.68
C GLY A 142 -1.47 6.92 -4.98
N LYS A 143 -0.15 6.74 -4.91
CA LYS A 143 0.51 5.57 -4.32
C LYS A 143 -0.02 5.19 -2.94
N GLY A 144 -0.22 6.16 -2.05
CA GLY A 144 -0.76 5.90 -0.70
C GLY A 144 -2.18 5.31 -0.71
N GLY A 145 -3.03 5.76 -1.64
CA GLY A 145 -4.37 5.21 -1.84
C GLY A 145 -4.33 3.78 -2.37
N ALA A 146 -3.47 3.51 -3.35
CA ALA A 146 -3.28 2.17 -3.91
C ALA A 146 -2.71 1.19 -2.87
N VAL A 147 -1.69 1.58 -2.11
CA VAL A 147 -1.13 0.78 -1.01
C VAL A 147 -2.20 0.48 0.03
N ARG A 148 -2.96 1.48 0.48
CA ARG A 148 -4.04 1.30 1.45
C ARG A 148 -5.09 0.31 0.95
N MET A 149 -5.48 0.40 -0.32
CA MET A 149 -6.45 -0.52 -0.94
C MET A 149 -5.92 -1.95 -1.00
N GLY A 150 -4.65 -2.14 -1.37
CA GLY A 150 -4.01 -3.45 -1.39
C GLY A 150 -3.90 -4.07 -0.01
N VAL A 151 -3.48 -3.29 0.99
CA VAL A 151 -3.39 -3.71 2.40
C VAL A 151 -4.76 -4.17 2.91
N PHE A 152 -5.81 -3.36 2.73
CA PHE A 152 -7.17 -3.72 3.17
C PHE A 152 -7.78 -4.91 2.43
N SER A 153 -7.23 -5.28 1.27
CA SER A 153 -7.68 -6.42 0.46
C SER A 153 -6.71 -7.61 0.47
N SER A 154 -5.80 -7.65 1.46
CA SER A 154 -4.80 -8.71 1.64
C SER A 154 -5.30 -9.81 2.58
N ARG A 155 -4.82 -11.04 2.37
CA ARG A 155 -5.13 -12.25 3.16
C ARG A 155 -3.94 -12.77 3.98
N GLY A 156 -2.80 -12.08 3.89
CA GLY A 156 -1.53 -12.48 4.51
C GLY A 156 -1.48 -12.13 5.98
N GLU A 157 -0.83 -13.00 6.76
CA GLU A 157 -0.44 -12.69 8.15
C GLU A 157 0.56 -11.53 8.19
N THR A 158 1.49 -11.51 7.24
CA THR A 158 2.41 -10.38 6.99
C THR A 158 2.09 -9.75 5.64
N ILE A 159 2.21 -8.42 5.55
CA ILE A 159 1.99 -7.66 4.33
C ILE A 159 3.27 -6.89 3.98
N LEU A 160 3.80 -7.17 2.80
CA LEU A 160 4.94 -6.47 2.22
C LEU A 160 4.44 -5.54 1.12
N MET A 161 4.89 -4.29 1.11
CA MET A 161 4.70 -3.40 -0.03
C MET A 161 5.96 -3.43 -0.89
N ALA A 162 5.81 -3.63 -2.21
CA ALA A 162 6.89 -3.63 -3.17
C ALA A 162 6.56 -2.70 -4.35
N ASP A 163 7.55 -1.92 -4.79
CA ASP A 163 7.38 -1.01 -5.93
C ASP A 163 7.36 -1.78 -7.27
N ALA A 164 6.53 -1.32 -8.20
CA ALA A 164 6.37 -1.93 -9.52
C ALA A 164 7.61 -1.78 -10.43
N ASP A 165 8.56 -0.92 -10.05
CA ASP A 165 9.79 -0.66 -10.80
C ASP A 165 10.96 -1.60 -10.43
N GLY A 166 10.78 -2.49 -9.44
CA GLY A 166 11.81 -3.44 -9.02
C GLY A 166 12.97 -2.80 -8.25
N ALA A 167 12.78 -1.61 -7.64
CA ALA A 167 13.83 -0.97 -6.85
C ALA A 167 14.31 -1.82 -5.64
N THR A 168 13.49 -2.76 -5.18
CA THR A 168 13.83 -3.70 -4.10
C THR A 168 13.90 -5.12 -4.63
N LYS A 169 14.96 -5.86 -4.28
CA LYS A 169 15.15 -7.25 -4.69
C LYS A 169 14.41 -8.20 -3.74
N PHE A 170 13.67 -9.17 -4.29
CA PHE A 170 12.91 -10.12 -3.47
C PHE A 170 13.75 -11.01 -2.53
N PRO A 171 15.00 -11.38 -2.88
CA PRO A 171 15.89 -12.07 -1.93
C PRO A 171 16.15 -11.30 -0.62
N ASP A 172 15.94 -9.99 -0.57
CA ASP A 172 16.12 -9.21 0.66
C ASP A 172 14.94 -9.37 1.65
N VAL A 173 13.82 -9.98 1.21
CA VAL A 173 12.64 -10.25 2.07
C VAL A 173 13.02 -11.10 3.28
N GLU A 174 13.87 -12.12 3.11
CA GLU A 174 14.32 -12.95 4.23
C GLU A 174 15.15 -12.17 5.26
N LYS A 175 15.94 -11.20 4.81
CA LYS A 175 16.70 -10.34 5.73
C LYS A 175 15.75 -9.47 6.54
N LEU A 176 14.72 -8.93 5.89
CA LEU A 176 13.68 -8.16 6.55
C LEU A 176 12.93 -9.02 7.58
N GLU A 177 12.47 -10.21 7.20
CA GLU A 177 11.79 -11.14 8.11
C GLU A 177 12.65 -11.51 9.32
N LYS A 178 13.93 -11.84 9.13
CA LYS A 178 14.87 -12.09 10.23
C LYS A 178 15.01 -10.87 11.14
N GLY A 179 15.09 -9.68 10.56
CA GLY A 179 15.10 -8.42 11.33
C GLY A 179 13.83 -8.22 12.15
N LEU A 180 12.66 -8.47 11.57
CA LEU A 180 11.36 -8.37 12.27
C LEU A 180 11.24 -9.39 13.41
N SER A 181 11.67 -10.63 13.19
CA SER A 181 11.70 -11.67 14.24
C SER A 181 12.64 -11.29 15.38
N ALA A 182 13.79 -10.67 15.08
CA ALA A 182 14.74 -10.22 16.09
C ALA A 182 14.24 -9.04 16.93
N LEU A 183 13.27 -8.27 16.42
CA LEU A 183 12.63 -7.17 17.15
C LEU A 183 11.51 -7.66 18.09
N GLN A 184 11.29 -8.97 18.21
CA GLN A 184 10.29 -9.52 19.11
C GLN A 184 10.75 -9.50 20.59
N PRO A 185 9.84 -9.22 21.54
CA PRO A 185 8.42 -8.98 21.33
C PRO A 185 8.17 -7.60 20.72
N TRP A 186 7.24 -7.56 19.75
CA TRP A 186 6.76 -6.30 19.20
C TRP A 186 6.34 -5.36 20.34
N PRO A 187 6.59 -4.03 20.24
CA PRO A 187 5.97 -3.10 21.16
C PRO A 187 4.47 -3.35 21.10
N VAL A 188 3.92 -3.83 22.22
CA VAL A 188 2.53 -4.26 22.32
C VAL A 188 1.68 -3.03 22.03
N SER A 189 1.21 -2.87 20.79
CA SER A 189 0.09 -1.98 20.56
C SER A 189 -1.07 -2.67 21.25
N LYS A 190 -1.59 -2.06 22.30
CA LYS A 190 -2.90 -2.42 22.82
C LYS A 190 -3.85 -2.23 21.63
N ARG A 191 -4.13 -3.32 20.92
CA ARG A 191 -5.12 -3.39 19.86
C ARG A 191 -6.48 -3.34 20.57
N THR A 192 -6.80 -2.19 21.17
CA THR A 192 -8.14 -1.91 21.66
C THR A 192 -9.00 -1.72 20.42
N HIS A 193 -9.91 -2.67 20.25
CA HIS A 193 -10.97 -2.71 19.24
C HIS A 193 -11.72 -1.38 19.11
#